data_AF-A0A8T3NVC9-F1
#
_entry.id   AF-A0A8T3NVC9-F1
#
_cell.length_a   1.000
_cell.length_b   1.000
_cell.length_c   1.000
_cell.angle_alpha   90.00
_cell.angle_beta   90.00
_cell.angle_gamma   90.00
#
_symmetry.space_group_name_H-M   'P 1'
#
loop_
_entity.id
_entity.type
_entity.pdbx_description
1 polymer ?
#
loop_
_entity_poly.entity_id
_entity_poly.type
_entity_poly.pdbx_seq_one_letter_code
_entity_poly.pdbx_strand_id
1 'polypeptide(L)' 'MSPLLAEIGLRLAKTILVGLLAAGLYLVATSVLGEPGSISLALLCWISAALFWLLIETSPL' A
#
# COMPACT_ATOMS: atom_id res chain seq x y z
N MET A 1 10.32 -6.79 26.35
CA MET A 1 10.00 -5.72 25.37
C MET A 1 8.63 -5.16 25.74
N SER A 2 8.41 -3.85 25.71
CA SER A 2 7.11 -3.30 26.11
C SER A 2 6.05 -3.64 25.04
N PRO A 3 4.85 -4.07 25.45
CA PRO A 3 3.78 -4.45 24.51
C PRO A 3 3.39 -3.30 23.57
N LEU A 4 3.48 -2.05 24.04
CA LEU A 4 3.23 -0.85 23.24
C LEU A 4 4.20 -0.69 22.05
N LEU A 5 5.51 -0.94 22.26
CA LEU A 5 6.50 -0.83 21.19
C LEU A 5 6.28 -1.89 20.11
N ALA A 6 5.88 -3.10 20.51
CA ALA A 6 5.56 -4.18 19.58
C ALA A 6 4.32 -3.85 18.73
N GLU A 7 3.27 -3.32 19.35
CA GLU A 7 2.04 -2.95 18.64
C GLU A 7 2.27 -1.79 17.65
N ILE A 8 3.00 -0.75 18.07
CA ILE A 8 3.36 0.37 17.19
C ILE A 8 4.22 -0.13 16.03
N GLY A 9 5.21 -0.97 16.31
CA GLY A 9 6.07 -1.57 15.29
C GLY A 9 5.26 -2.37 14.26
N LEU A 10 4.29 -3.17 14.71
CA LEU A 10 3.43 -3.95 13.81
C LEU A 10 2.54 -3.05 12.94
N ARG A 11 1.96 -1.99 13.50
CA ARG A 11 1.16 -1.01 12.75
C ARG A 11 1.99 -0.30 11.68
N LEU A 12 3.21 0.12 12.04
CA LEU A 12 4.16 0.73 11.10
C LEU A 12 4.56 -0.24 9.98
N ALA A 13 4.87 -1.49 10.32
CA ALA A 13 5.24 -2.50 9.33
C ALA A 13 4.11 -2.72 8.31
N LYS A 14 2.86 -2.79 8.76
CA LYS A 14 1.70 -2.88 7.89
C LYS A 14 1.56 -1.68 6.96
N THR A 15 1.74 -0.45 7.46
CA THR A 15 1.73 0.75 6.62
C THR A 15 2.83 0.72 5.56
N ILE A 16 4.03 0.26 5.91
CA ILE A 16 5.15 0.12 4.97
C ILE A 16 4.82 -0.89 3.87
N LEU A 17 4.22 -2.04 4.22
CA LEU A 17 3.81 -3.05 3.24
C LEU A 17 2.79 -2.50 2.24
N VAL A 18 1.79 -1.75 2.71
CA VAL A 18 0.82 -1.08 1.83
C VAL A 18 1.52 -0.08 0.91
N GLY A 19 2.47 0.69 1.43
CA GLY A 19 3.26 1.63 0.62
C GLY A 19 4.11 0.94 -0.45
N LEU A 20 4.71 -0.22 -0.15
CA LEU A 20 5.45 -1.02 -1.13
C LEU A 20 4.53 -1.58 -2.21
N LEU A 21 3.33 -2.03 -1.85
CA LEU A 21 2.33 -2.50 -2.80
C LEU A 21 1.91 -1.37 -3.75
N ALA A 22 1.64 -0.18 -3.22
CA ALA A 22 1.34 1.01 -4.01
C ALA A 22 2.47 1.39 -4.98
N ALA A 23 3.73 1.34 -4.50
CA ALA A 23 4.89 1.59 -5.35
C ALA A 23 5.01 0.55 -6.47
N GLY A 24 4.77 -0.73 -6.17
CA GLY A 24 4.73 -1.80 -7.17
C GLY A 24 3.67 -1.55 -8.24
N LEU A 25 2.45 -1.17 -7.85
CA LEU A 25 1.38 -0.82 -8.77
C LEU A 25 1.75 0.37 -9.66
N TYR A 26 2.35 1.41 -9.08
CA TYR A 26 2.79 2.58 -9.83
C TYR A 26 3.89 2.24 -10.85
N LEU A 27 4.85 1.41 -10.46
CA LEU A 27 5.89 0.93 -11.37
C LEU A 27 5.28 0.11 -12.52
N VAL A 28 4.34 -0.79 -12.23
CA VAL A 28 3.64 -1.56 -13.27
C VAL A 28 2.86 -0.65 -14.21
N ALA A 29 2.14 0.34 -13.68
CA ALA A 29 1.37 1.29 -14.48
C ALA A 29 2.26 2.13 -15.40
N THR A 30 3.39 2.63 -14.89
CA THR A 30 4.28 3.49 -15.66
C THR A 30 5.20 2.73 -16.61
N SER A 31 5.60 1.50 -16.28
CA SER A 31 6.52 0.71 -17.11
C SER A 31 5.81 -0.23 -18.08
N VAL A 32 4.89 -1.07 -17.60
CA VAL A 32 4.25 -2.13 -18.41
C VAL A 32 3.07 -1.57 -19.18
N LEU A 33 2.25 -0.73 -18.54
CA LEU A 33 1.07 -0.13 -19.18
C LEU A 33 1.42 1.16 -19.95
N GLY A 34 2.63 1.70 -19.75
CA GLY A 34 3.10 2.89 -20.47
C GLY A 34 2.40 4.19 -20.08
N GLU A 35 1.72 4.22 -18.92
CA GLU A 35 1.05 5.42 -18.45
C GLU A 35 2.07 6.51 -18.09
N PRO A 36 1.82 7.78 -18.44
CA PRO A 36 2.72 8.87 -18.10
C PRO A 36 2.80 9.03 -16.58
N GLY A 37 4.03 9.01 -16.04
CA GLY A 37 4.29 9.19 -14.63
C GLY A 37 3.74 10.53 -14.13
N SER A 38 2.79 10.48 -13.20
CA SER A 38 2.19 11.66 -12.58
C SER A 38 1.96 11.47 -11.07
N ILE A 39 1.90 12.59 -10.34
CA ILE A 39 1.61 12.59 -8.90
C ILE A 39 0.20 12.05 -8.62
N SER A 40 -0.77 12.42 -9.46
CA SER A 40 -2.14 11.93 -9.37
C SER A 40 -2.21 10.41 -9.51
N LEU A 41 -1.48 9.81 -10.47
CA LEU A 41 -1.41 8.36 -10.63
C LEU A 41 -0.78 7.69 -9.40
N ALA A 42 0.29 8.26 -8.84
CA ALA A 42 0.91 7.73 -7.62
C ALA A 42 -0.06 7.73 -6.43
N LEU A 43 -0.82 8.81 -6.25
CA LEU A 43 -1.85 8.91 -5.21
C LEU A 43 -2.99 7.91 -5.43
N LEU A 44 -3.41 7.70 -6.68
CA LEU A 44 -4.42 6.69 -7.02
C LEU A 44 -3.93 5.28 -6.74
N CYS A 45 -2.68 4.95 -7.07
CA CYS A 45 -2.06 3.66 -6.73
C CYS A 45 -1.99 3.47 -5.20
N TRP A 46 -1.67 4.53 -4.45
CA TRP A 46 -1.65 4.50 -2.99
C TRP A 46 -3.03 4.24 -2.38
N ILE A 47 -4.05 5.00 -2.79
CA ILE A 47 -5.42 4.84 -2.31
C ILE A 47 -5.95 3.45 -2.67
N SER A 48 -5.67 2.97 -3.89
CA SER A 48 -6.11 1.65 -4.35
C SER A 48 -5.47 0.52 -3.54
N ALA A 49 -4.17 0.59 -3.28
CA ALA A 49 -3.47 -0.38 -2.43
C ALA A 49 -4.02 -0.39 -0.99
N ALA A 50 -4.30 0.79 -0.43
CA ALA A 50 -4.88 0.91 0.91
C ALA A 50 -6.30 0.34 0.98
N LEU A 51 -7.15 0.61 -0.02
CA LEU A 51 -8.50 0.05 -0.11
C LEU A 51 -8.47 -1.47 -0.26
N PHE A 52 -7.58 -2.00 -1.09
CA PHE A 52 -7.38 -3.44 -1.25
C PHE A 52 -6.97 -4.11 0.06
N TRP A 53 -6.02 -3.50 0.79
CA TRP A 53 -5.60 -4.01 2.09
C TRP A 53 -6.77 -4.02 3.09
N LEU A 54 -7.55 -2.94 3.15
CA LEU A 54 -8.73 -2.85 4.01
C LEU A 54 -9.77 -3.92 3.65
N LEU A 55 -9.99 -4.20 2.37
CA LEU A 55 -10.89 -5.26 1.90
C LEU A 55 -10.45 -6.65 2.36
N ILE A 56 -9.14 -6.94 2.33
CA ILE A 56 -8.59 -8.21 2.83
C ILE A 56 -8.83 -8.34 4.33
N GLU A 57 -8.60 -7.27 5.10
CA GLU A 57 -8.74 -7.32 6.56
C GLU A 57 -10.18 -7.43 7.03
N THR A 58 -11.12 -6.93 6.24
CA THR A 58 -12.54 -6.89 6.59
C THR A 58 -13.34 -8.03 5.96
N SER A 59 -12.83 -8.70 4.92
CA SER A 59 -13.47 -9.87 4.32
C SER A 59 -13.06 -11.16 5.02
N PRO A 60 -14.02 -12.01 5.42
CA PRO A 60 -13.76 -13.29 6.09
C PRO A 60 -13.41 -14.44 5.12
N LEU A 61 -12.70 -14.18 4.02
CA LEU A 61 -12.27 -15.24 3.08
C LEU A 61 -11.10 -16.05 3.65
#